data_AF-A0A7V2H2T9-F1
#
_entry.id   AF-A0A7V2H2T9-F1
#
_cell.length_a   1.000
_cell.length_b   1.000
_cell.length_c   1.000
_cell.angle_alpha   90.00
_cell.angle_beta   90.00
_cell.angle_gamma   90.00
#
_symmetry.space_group_name_H-M   'P 1'
#
loop_
_entity.id
_entity.type
_entity.pdbx_description
1 polymer ?
#
loop_
_entity_poly.entity_id
_entity_poly.type
_entity_poly.pdbx_seq_one_letter_code
_entity_poly.pdbx_strand_id
1 'polypeptide(L)'
;MDSEGNLWATDGCRLLKAAPDGKVTTLLDADRVCPRDKTRDHWITGSFMVWDAAHGEMVMGGSILSAQPRDLFSTIWRVRADGSVRRVYLARKVGAPPRVDGISGLALDAKGRVHFGAGLLSQGGGYQILRLVDENSGRTEVVAGAPRPTDVRHADGPAKSAHFGTVKELCFGPDGTLFVHDANHLIRKVTPAGQVTTWAF
;
A
#
# COMPACT_ATOMS: atom_id res chain seq x y z
N MET A 1 1.39 -14.84 -5.03
CA MET A 1 2.05 -16.15 -4.90
C MET A 1 3.47 -15.91 -4.44
N ASP A 2 4.03 -16.77 -3.60
CA ASP A 2 5.46 -16.68 -3.25
C ASP A 2 6.34 -17.40 -4.29
N SER A 3 7.66 -17.38 -4.07
CA SER A 3 8.66 -17.98 -4.97
C SER A 3 8.59 -19.51 -5.04
N GLU A 4 7.91 -20.15 -4.10
CA GLU A 4 7.70 -21.61 -4.07
C GLU A 4 6.36 -22.01 -4.70
N GLY A 5 5.59 -21.04 -5.21
CA GLY A 5 4.28 -21.27 -5.80
C GLY A 5 3.14 -21.36 -4.79
N ASN A 6 3.37 -21.01 -3.51
CA ASN A 6 2.28 -20.98 -2.54
C ASN A 6 1.41 -19.73 -2.72
N LEU A 7 0.10 -19.90 -2.61
CA LEU A 7 -0.86 -18.81 -2.55
C LEU A 7 -1.00 -18.32 -1.11
N TRP A 8 -1.03 -17.00 -0.95
CA TRP A 8 -1.25 -16.34 0.33
C TRP A 8 -2.55 -15.57 0.25
N ALA A 9 -3.42 -15.73 1.25
CA ALA A 9 -4.74 -15.12 1.25
C ALA A 9 -5.17 -14.74 2.67
N THR A 10 -6.02 -13.73 2.77
CA THR A 10 -6.74 -13.40 4.01
C THR A 10 -8.21 -13.79 3.87
N ASP A 11 -8.80 -14.29 4.95
CA ASP A 11 -10.25 -14.51 5.07
C ASP A 11 -10.93 -13.42 5.94
N GLY A 12 -10.21 -12.32 6.17
CA GLY A 12 -10.63 -11.19 6.99
C GLY A 12 -9.78 -11.06 8.25
N CYS A 13 -9.69 -12.13 9.05
CA CYS A 13 -8.92 -12.12 10.29
C CYS A 13 -7.95 -13.29 10.44
N ARG A 14 -7.68 -14.06 9.38
CA ARG A 14 -6.57 -15.01 9.35
C ARG A 14 -5.74 -14.82 8.10
N LEU A 15 -4.47 -15.15 8.20
CA LEU A 15 -3.58 -15.28 7.05
C LEU A 15 -3.39 -16.77 6.74
N LEU A 16 -3.73 -17.15 5.53
CA LEU A 16 -3.69 -18.52 5.04
C LEU A 16 -2.57 -18.66 4.00
N LYS A 17 -1.89 -19.80 4.02
CA LYS A 17 -0.93 -20.23 3.00
C LYS A 17 -1.42 -21.54 2.39
N ALA A 18 -1.66 -21.55 1.09
CA ALA A 18 -2.05 -22.72 0.32
C ALA A 18 -0.88 -23.18 -0.56
N ALA A 19 -0.42 -24.40 -0.37
CA ALA A 19 0.65 -24.99 -1.16
C ALA A 19 0.18 -25.40 -2.56
N PRO A 20 1.10 -25.61 -3.53
CA PRO A 20 0.74 -26.02 -4.90
C PRO A 20 -0.07 -27.34 -4.97
N ASP A 21 0.05 -28.20 -3.97
CA ASP A 21 -0.71 -29.45 -3.83
C ASP A 21 -2.15 -29.23 -3.29
N GLY A 22 -2.53 -27.99 -3.02
CA GLY A 22 -3.85 -27.60 -2.50
C GLY A 22 -3.94 -27.63 -0.96
N LYS A 23 -2.89 -28.02 -0.24
CA LYS A 23 -2.91 -28.03 1.23
C LYS A 23 -2.93 -26.60 1.76
N VAL A 24 -3.98 -26.26 2.52
CA VAL A 24 -4.13 -24.96 3.17
C VAL A 24 -3.67 -25.04 4.62
N THR A 25 -2.90 -24.06 5.05
CA THR A 25 -2.42 -23.88 6.42
C THR A 25 -2.77 -22.49 6.91
N THR A 26 -3.21 -22.37 8.16
CA THR A 26 -3.33 -21.06 8.80
C THR A 26 -1.96 -20.66 9.33
N LEU A 27 -1.44 -19.54 8.84
CA LEU A 27 -0.16 -18.99 9.26
C LEU A 27 -0.32 -18.01 10.42
N LEU A 28 -1.37 -17.18 10.38
CA LEU A 28 -1.73 -16.26 11.45
C LEU A 28 -3.21 -16.40 11.78
N ASP A 29 -3.54 -16.64 13.05
CA ASP A 29 -4.91 -16.73 13.54
C ASP A 29 -5.52 -15.35 13.89
N ALA A 30 -6.81 -15.37 14.24
CA ALA A 30 -7.61 -14.18 14.56
C ALA A 30 -6.99 -13.30 15.65
N ASP A 31 -6.42 -13.89 16.69
CA ASP A 31 -5.81 -13.16 17.80
C ASP A 31 -4.53 -12.43 17.39
N ARG A 32 -3.92 -12.81 16.25
CA ARG A 32 -2.72 -12.14 15.72
C ARG A 32 -3.06 -11.10 14.66
N VAL A 33 -4.05 -11.36 13.80
CA VAL A 33 -4.42 -10.45 12.70
C VAL A 33 -5.39 -9.37 13.15
N CYS A 34 -6.38 -9.73 13.97
CA CYS A 34 -7.45 -8.86 14.45
C CYS A 34 -7.62 -8.96 15.98
N PRO A 35 -6.58 -8.70 16.78
CA PRO A 35 -6.66 -8.80 18.23
C PRO A 35 -7.78 -7.90 18.77
N ARG A 36 -8.80 -8.51 19.38
CA ARG A 36 -10.01 -7.80 19.86
C ARG A 36 -9.77 -6.99 21.12
N ASP A 37 -8.71 -7.30 21.85
CA ASP A 37 -8.27 -6.59 23.05
C ASP A 37 -7.36 -5.38 22.73
N LYS A 38 -7.01 -5.17 21.46
CA LYS A 38 -6.15 -4.07 21.02
C LYS A 38 -6.87 -3.06 20.14
N THR A 39 -6.30 -1.86 20.08
CA THR A 39 -6.70 -0.80 19.17
C THR A 39 -6.40 -1.16 17.70
N ARG A 40 -7.09 -0.50 16.77
CA ARG A 40 -7.06 -0.84 15.33
C ARG A 40 -5.71 -0.65 14.65
N ASP A 41 -4.78 0.08 15.25
CA ASP A 41 -3.41 0.17 14.76
C ASP A 41 -2.64 -1.16 14.91
N HIS A 42 -3.06 -2.06 15.80
CA HIS A 42 -2.47 -3.39 15.98
C HIS A 42 -3.00 -4.44 14.99
N TRP A 43 -3.99 -4.07 14.17
CA TRP A 43 -4.60 -4.99 13.22
C TRP A 43 -3.75 -5.09 11.95
N ILE A 44 -3.49 -6.32 11.52
CA ILE A 44 -2.81 -6.60 10.26
C ILE A 44 -3.83 -6.46 9.15
N THR A 45 -3.76 -5.35 8.43
CA THR A 45 -4.63 -5.08 7.29
C THR A 45 -4.11 -5.81 6.05
N GLY A 46 -5.01 -6.38 5.25
CA GLY A 46 -4.68 -7.19 4.08
C GLY A 46 -5.52 -6.84 2.84
N SER A 47 -5.89 -5.57 2.69
CA SER A 47 -6.63 -5.09 1.50
C SER A 47 -5.76 -5.16 0.25
N PHE A 48 -4.46 -4.96 0.41
CA PHE A 48 -3.45 -5.09 -0.63
C PHE A 48 -2.35 -6.03 -0.12
N MET A 49 -1.98 -7.01 -0.94
CA MET A 49 -1.00 -8.02 -0.59
C MET A 49 -0.03 -8.21 -1.76
N VAL A 50 1.26 -8.17 -1.47
CA VAL A 50 2.32 -8.34 -2.47
C VAL A 50 3.46 -9.15 -1.87
N TRP A 51 3.99 -10.10 -2.64
CA TRP A 51 5.15 -10.88 -2.24
C TRP A 51 6.44 -10.11 -2.51
N ASP A 52 7.26 -9.93 -1.49
CA ASP A 52 8.62 -9.44 -1.60
C ASP A 52 9.57 -10.59 -1.90
N ALA A 53 9.79 -10.82 -3.20
CA ALA A 53 10.73 -11.84 -3.64
C ALA A 53 12.19 -11.55 -3.24
N ALA A 54 12.55 -10.28 -2.99
CA ALA A 54 13.91 -9.93 -2.60
C ALA A 54 14.22 -10.33 -1.15
N HIS A 55 13.20 -10.39 -0.29
CA HIS A 55 13.37 -10.68 1.14
C HIS A 55 12.63 -11.93 1.64
N GLY A 56 11.79 -12.55 0.81
CA GLY A 56 11.03 -13.74 1.18
C GLY A 56 9.88 -13.45 2.15
N GLU A 57 9.19 -12.32 1.98
CA GLU A 57 8.18 -11.83 2.91
C GLU A 57 6.90 -11.42 2.19
N MET A 58 5.75 -11.67 2.82
CA MET A 58 4.47 -11.10 2.40
C MET A 58 4.36 -9.68 2.95
N VAL A 59 4.13 -8.70 2.08
CA VAL A 59 3.82 -7.33 2.47
C VAL A 59 2.32 -7.13 2.37
N MET A 60 1.70 -6.77 3.49
CA MET A 60 0.25 -6.58 3.62
C MET A 60 -0.05 -5.15 4.03
N GLY A 61 -0.99 -4.50 3.36
CA GLY A 61 -1.40 -3.16 3.71
C GLY A 61 -2.89 -2.92 3.53
N GLY A 62 -3.37 -1.85 4.15
CA GLY A 62 -4.72 -1.38 4.01
C GLY A 62 -5.05 -0.31 5.05
N SER A 63 -6.31 0.13 5.00
CA SER A 63 -6.86 1.10 5.93
C SER A 63 -8.07 0.52 6.65
N ILE A 64 -8.18 0.80 7.94
CA ILE A 64 -9.28 0.32 8.78
C ILE A 64 -9.84 1.46 9.64
N LEU A 65 -11.16 1.57 9.64
CA LEU A 65 -11.88 2.56 10.43
C LEU A 65 -12.02 2.06 11.87
N SER A 66 -11.69 2.90 12.83
CA SER A 66 -12.10 2.76 14.22
C SER A 66 -13.32 3.63 14.47
N ALA A 67 -14.31 3.11 15.21
CA ALA A 67 -15.48 3.86 15.62
C ALA A 67 -15.21 4.77 16.83
N GLN A 68 -14.30 4.35 17.72
CA GLN A 68 -13.99 5.04 18.98
C GLN A 68 -12.49 4.92 19.30
N PRO A 69 -11.71 6.01 19.27
CA PRO A 69 -12.07 7.29 18.64
C PRO A 69 -12.35 7.08 17.15
N ARG A 70 -13.22 7.92 16.57
CA ARG A 70 -13.49 7.88 15.12
C ARG A 70 -12.23 8.30 14.36
N ASP A 71 -11.54 7.34 13.77
CA ASP A 71 -10.28 7.58 13.07
C ASP A 71 -10.03 6.48 12.03
N LEU A 72 -9.20 6.78 11.03
CA LEU A 72 -8.78 5.82 10.02
C LEU A 72 -7.31 5.49 10.24
N PHE A 73 -7.02 4.22 10.49
CA PHE A 73 -5.66 3.70 10.63
C PHE A 73 -5.24 3.09 9.31
N SER A 74 -4.09 3.50 8.79
CA SER A 74 -3.47 2.86 7.62
C SER A 74 -2.18 2.19 8.04
N THR A 75 -2.07 0.90 7.79
CA THR A 75 -0.93 0.10 8.22
C THR A 75 -0.33 -0.66 7.05
N ILE A 76 0.98 -0.89 7.12
CA ILE A 76 1.68 -1.84 6.26
C ILE A 76 2.52 -2.75 7.16
N TRP A 77 2.48 -4.03 6.87
CA TRP A 77 3.11 -5.10 7.63
C TRP A 77 3.94 -5.99 6.72
N ARG A 78 5.05 -6.51 7.25
CA ARG A 78 5.81 -7.61 6.66
C ARG A 78 5.57 -8.87 7.47
N VAL A 79 5.28 -9.96 6.78
CA VAL A 79 4.98 -11.27 7.36
C VAL A 79 5.86 -12.33 6.71
N ARG A 80 6.63 -13.06 7.51
CA ARG A 80 7.46 -14.18 7.05
C ARG A 80 6.69 -15.49 7.03
N ALA A 81 7.19 -16.46 6.27
CA ALA A 81 6.64 -17.82 6.19
C ALA A 81 6.70 -18.59 7.53
N ASP A 82 7.53 -18.15 8.48
CA ASP A 82 7.58 -18.68 9.86
C ASP A 82 6.52 -18.05 10.78
N GLY A 83 5.72 -17.10 10.28
CA GLY A 83 4.71 -16.39 11.04
C GLY A 83 5.23 -15.18 11.83
N SER A 84 6.50 -14.80 11.69
CA SER A 84 7.05 -13.55 12.24
C SER A 84 6.42 -12.34 11.55
N VAL A 85 6.04 -11.32 12.32
CA VAL A 85 5.35 -10.11 11.82
C VAL A 85 6.05 -8.83 12.27
N ARG A 86 6.10 -7.83 11.39
CA ARG A 86 6.58 -6.47 11.71
C ARG A 86 5.71 -5.41 11.05
N ARG A 87 5.24 -4.44 11.82
CA ARG A 87 4.61 -3.22 11.27
C ARG A 87 5.71 -2.31 10.74
N VAL A 88 5.61 -1.91 9.48
CA VAL A 88 6.59 -1.06 8.80
C VAL A 88 6.03 0.33 8.49
N TYR A 89 4.72 0.49 8.56
CA TYR A 89 4.05 1.78 8.41
C TYR A 89 2.82 1.86 9.31
N LEU A 90 2.63 3.02 9.92
CA LEU A 90 1.42 3.40 10.64
C LEU A 90 1.16 4.87 10.36
N ALA A 91 -0.03 5.16 9.85
CA ALA A 91 -0.54 6.52 9.74
C ALA A 91 -1.98 6.57 10.21
N ARG A 92 -2.38 7.74 10.69
CA ARG A 92 -3.75 8.02 11.13
C ARG A 92 -4.31 9.14 10.28
N LYS A 93 -5.62 9.19 10.10
CA LYS A 93 -6.24 10.37 9.47
C LYS A 93 -6.24 11.55 10.43
N VAL A 94 -6.49 11.30 11.72
CA VAL A 94 -6.54 12.32 12.77
C VAL A 94 -5.38 12.17 13.75
N GLY A 95 -4.77 13.29 14.14
CA GLY A 95 -3.72 13.33 15.16
C GLY A 95 -2.34 13.66 14.60
N ALA A 96 -1.29 13.04 15.17
CA ALA A 96 0.10 13.32 14.80
C ALA A 96 0.44 12.78 13.40
N PRO A 97 1.38 13.43 12.67
CA PRO A 97 1.87 12.94 11.38
C PRO A 97 2.61 11.59 11.52
N PRO A 98 2.70 10.80 10.44
CA PRO A 98 2.16 11.05 9.11
C PRO A 98 0.63 10.93 9.07
N ARG A 99 -0.02 11.87 8.37
CA ARG A 99 -1.48 11.88 8.20
C ARG A 99 -1.88 11.47 6.79
N VAL A 100 -2.72 10.44 6.68
CA VAL A 100 -3.26 9.97 5.40
C VAL A 100 -4.76 9.72 5.51
N ASP A 101 -5.49 10.00 4.44
CA ASP A 101 -6.93 9.75 4.29
C ASP A 101 -7.25 8.31 3.83
N GLY A 102 -6.26 7.44 3.90
CA GLY A 102 -6.29 6.06 3.46
C GLY A 102 -5.14 5.76 2.51
N ILE A 103 -4.78 4.49 2.41
CA ILE A 103 -3.84 4.00 1.41
C ILE A 103 -4.59 3.16 0.36
N SER A 104 -4.03 3.09 -0.84
CA SER A 104 -4.58 2.37 -1.98
C SER A 104 -3.47 1.78 -2.83
N GLY A 105 -3.62 0.54 -3.27
CA GLY A 105 -2.61 -0.16 -4.04
C GLY A 105 -1.30 -0.37 -3.27
N LEU A 106 -0.61 -1.44 -3.59
CA LEU A 106 0.67 -1.75 -2.97
C LEU A 106 1.54 -2.43 -4.02
N ALA A 107 2.72 -1.87 -4.26
CA ALA A 107 3.68 -2.40 -5.19
C ALA A 107 5.08 -2.39 -4.56
N LEU A 108 5.88 -3.38 -4.93
CA LEU A 108 7.29 -3.44 -4.59
C LEU A 108 8.09 -3.21 -5.84
N ASP A 109 9.16 -2.41 -5.73
CA ASP A 109 10.16 -2.40 -6.79
C ASP A 109 11.07 -3.63 -6.71
N ALA A 110 11.97 -3.78 -7.69
CA ALA A 110 12.89 -4.92 -7.77
C ALA A 110 13.82 -5.08 -6.54
N LYS A 111 13.91 -4.06 -5.66
CA LYS A 111 14.69 -4.10 -4.42
C LYS A 111 13.83 -4.38 -3.20
N GLY A 112 12.55 -4.72 -3.37
CA GLY A 112 11.61 -4.95 -2.27
C GLY A 112 11.15 -3.68 -1.56
N ARG A 113 11.36 -2.49 -2.14
CA ARG A 113 10.93 -1.23 -1.50
C ARG A 113 9.45 -0.97 -1.73
N VAL A 114 8.75 -0.64 -0.65
CA VAL A 114 7.30 -0.47 -0.64
C VAL A 114 6.88 0.86 -1.27
N HIS A 115 5.99 0.77 -2.26
CA HIS A 115 5.29 1.90 -2.89
C HIS A 115 3.78 1.71 -2.74
N PHE A 116 3.07 2.78 -2.37
CA PHE A 116 1.63 2.73 -2.17
C PHE A 116 0.99 4.07 -2.52
N GLY A 117 -0.26 4.04 -2.98
CA GLY A 117 -1.09 5.21 -3.15
C GLY A 117 -1.58 5.71 -1.79
N ALA A 118 -1.68 7.02 -1.63
CA ALA A 118 -2.20 7.65 -0.43
C ALA A 118 -3.07 8.86 -0.78
N GLY A 119 -4.24 8.96 -0.15
CA GLY A 119 -5.03 10.19 -0.17
C GLY A 119 -4.53 11.15 0.91
N LEU A 120 -4.36 12.43 0.58
CA LEU A 120 -3.95 13.49 1.52
C LEU A 120 -4.92 14.68 1.53
N LEU A 121 -6.18 14.42 1.17
CA LEU A 121 -7.23 15.42 0.98
C LEU A 121 -7.47 16.29 2.24
N SER A 122 -7.40 15.69 3.44
CA SER A 122 -7.56 16.39 4.72
C SER A 122 -6.45 17.40 5.00
N GLN A 123 -5.32 17.31 4.29
CA GLN A 123 -4.17 18.20 4.43
C GLN A 123 -4.12 19.24 3.28
N GLY A 124 -5.21 19.42 2.53
CA GLY A 124 -5.22 20.21 1.29
C GLY A 124 -4.42 19.56 0.17
N GLY A 125 -4.05 18.28 0.32
CA GLY A 125 -3.29 17.51 -0.64
C GLY A 125 -4.17 16.80 -1.67
N GLY A 126 -3.51 16.12 -2.62
CA GLY A 126 -4.15 15.25 -3.61
C GLY A 126 -3.92 13.78 -3.29
N TYR A 127 -4.14 12.93 -4.28
CA TYR A 127 -3.61 11.56 -4.25
C TYR A 127 -2.16 11.55 -4.67
N GLN A 128 -1.33 10.87 -3.89
CA GLN A 128 0.10 10.74 -4.12
C GLN A 128 0.49 9.26 -4.12
N ILE A 129 1.59 8.97 -4.79
CA ILE A 129 2.30 7.70 -4.67
C ILE A 129 3.44 7.94 -3.71
N LEU A 130 3.47 7.21 -2.61
CA LEU A 130 4.48 7.31 -1.57
C LEU A 130 5.40 6.10 -1.64
N ARG A 131 6.68 6.31 -1.34
CA ARG A 131 7.66 5.25 -1.10
C ARG A 131 8.05 5.24 0.36
N LEU A 132 8.05 4.08 0.99
CA LEU A 132 8.57 3.89 2.33
C LEU A 132 10.11 3.87 2.27
N VAL A 133 10.75 4.88 2.85
CA VAL A 133 12.22 5.05 2.83
C VAL A 133 12.89 4.59 4.11
N ASP A 134 12.13 4.47 5.19
CA ASP A 134 12.56 3.87 6.45
C ASP A 134 11.39 3.15 7.10
N GLU A 135 11.49 1.83 7.15
CA GLU A 135 10.47 0.93 7.71
C GLU A 135 10.45 0.90 9.24
N ASN A 136 11.51 1.38 9.91
CA ASN A 136 11.55 1.43 11.37
C ASN A 136 10.81 2.64 11.90
N SER A 137 10.95 3.79 11.23
CA SER A 137 10.25 5.03 11.58
C SER A 137 8.93 5.23 10.84
N GLY A 138 8.67 4.47 9.77
CA GLY A 138 7.52 4.68 8.91
C GLY A 138 7.67 5.90 7.98
N ARG A 139 8.88 6.46 7.84
CA ARG A 139 9.13 7.65 7.03
C ARG A 139 8.94 7.36 5.55
N THR A 140 8.21 8.23 4.87
CA THR A 140 7.95 8.15 3.43
C THR A 140 8.51 9.35 2.68
N GLU A 141 8.63 9.18 1.37
CA GLU A 141 8.78 10.28 0.42
C GLU A 141 7.68 10.19 -0.64
N VAL A 142 7.35 11.33 -1.25
CA VAL A 142 6.50 11.37 -2.43
C VAL A 142 7.30 10.85 -3.62
N VAL A 143 6.79 9.90 -4.38
CA VAL A 143 7.35 9.50 -5.68
C VAL A 143 6.70 10.31 -6.79
N ALA A 144 5.37 10.37 -6.78
CA ALA A 144 4.60 11.14 -7.75
C ALA A 144 3.31 11.70 -7.13
N GLY A 145 2.77 12.75 -7.73
CA GLY A 145 1.54 13.41 -7.31
C GLY A 145 1.82 14.69 -6.54
N ALA A 146 1.29 15.80 -7.03
CA ALA A 146 1.26 17.07 -6.33
C ALA A 146 -0.03 17.23 -5.50
N PRO A 147 -0.01 18.07 -4.44
CA PRO A 147 -1.24 18.61 -3.84
C PRO A 147 -2.19 19.10 -4.92
N ARG A 148 -3.48 18.78 -4.81
CA ARG A 148 -4.44 18.98 -5.89
C ARG A 148 -5.13 20.35 -5.77
N PRO A 149 -5.05 21.24 -6.79
CA PRO A 149 -5.97 22.36 -6.94
C PRO A 149 -7.41 21.85 -7.16
N THR A 150 -8.41 22.62 -6.73
CA THR A 150 -9.82 22.19 -6.68
C THR A 150 -10.42 21.77 -8.02
N ASP A 151 -9.84 22.18 -9.15
CA ASP A 151 -10.34 22.04 -10.52
C ASP A 151 -9.57 21.02 -11.38
N VAL A 152 -8.34 20.64 -11.01
CA VAL A 152 -7.54 19.69 -11.80
C VAL A 152 -7.91 18.25 -11.45
N ARG A 153 -8.45 17.49 -12.41
CA ARG A 153 -8.81 16.07 -12.20
C ARG A 153 -7.63 15.12 -12.34
N HIS A 154 -6.78 15.36 -13.32
CA HIS A 154 -5.50 14.69 -13.55
C HIS A 154 -4.62 15.61 -14.39
N ALA A 155 -3.30 15.42 -14.31
CA ALA A 155 -2.35 16.10 -15.19
C ALA A 155 -1.10 15.23 -15.36
N ASP A 156 -0.65 15.10 -16.60
CA ASP A 156 0.66 14.55 -16.93
C ASP A 156 1.75 15.60 -16.66
N GLY A 157 3.02 15.17 -16.66
CA GLY A 157 4.15 16.07 -16.39
C GLY A 157 5.20 15.43 -15.49
N PRO A 158 6.18 16.22 -15.02
CA PRO A 158 7.14 15.77 -14.01
C PRO A 158 6.40 15.19 -12.80
N ALA A 159 6.92 14.12 -12.21
CA ALA A 159 6.22 13.32 -11.20
C ALA A 159 5.76 14.14 -9.98
N LYS A 160 6.56 15.14 -9.59
CA LYS A 160 6.26 16.04 -8.47
C LYS A 160 5.23 17.12 -8.79
N SER A 161 4.88 17.29 -10.06
CA SER A 161 3.90 18.28 -10.56
C SER A 161 2.67 17.61 -11.18
N ALA A 162 2.73 16.31 -11.49
CA ALA A 162 1.63 15.54 -12.01
C ALA A 162 0.49 15.42 -10.99
N HIS A 163 -0.74 15.28 -11.47
CA HIS A 163 -1.93 15.09 -10.65
C HIS A 163 -2.64 13.78 -10.99
N PHE A 164 -3.18 13.14 -9.95
CA PHE A 164 -3.99 11.93 -10.03
C PHE A 164 -5.39 12.21 -9.45
N GLY A 165 -6.41 11.57 -9.99
CA GLY A 165 -7.78 11.69 -9.50
C GLY A 165 -7.99 10.89 -8.23
N THR A 166 -7.83 9.57 -8.33
CA THR A 166 -7.75 8.64 -7.20
C THR A 166 -6.88 7.47 -7.63
N VAL A 167 -5.77 7.27 -6.94
CA VAL A 167 -4.91 6.10 -7.17
C VAL A 167 -5.65 4.87 -6.64
N LYS A 168 -5.85 3.86 -7.48
CA LYS A 168 -6.54 2.62 -7.10
C LYS A 168 -5.55 1.48 -6.87
N GLU A 169 -4.69 1.24 -7.84
CA GLU A 169 -3.72 0.16 -7.86
C GLU A 169 -2.41 0.59 -8.50
N LEU A 170 -1.33 -0.13 -8.17
CA LEU A 170 0.03 0.14 -8.60
C LEU A 170 0.70 -1.15 -9.06
N CYS A 171 1.52 -1.09 -10.11
CA CYS A 171 2.34 -2.22 -10.55
C CYS A 171 3.61 -1.76 -11.25
N PHE A 172 4.76 -2.34 -10.93
CA PHE A 172 6.00 -2.07 -11.66
C PHE A 172 6.13 -2.94 -12.90
N GLY A 173 6.53 -2.34 -14.01
CA GLY A 173 7.06 -3.02 -15.18
C GLY A 173 8.51 -3.47 -14.98
N PRO A 174 9.01 -4.37 -15.84
CA PRO A 174 10.38 -4.90 -15.74
C PRO A 174 11.48 -3.85 -15.98
N ASP A 175 11.15 -2.74 -16.62
CA ASP A 175 12.02 -1.58 -16.83
C ASP A 175 12.05 -0.61 -15.64
N GLY A 176 11.31 -0.91 -14.57
CA GLY A 176 11.15 -0.03 -13.41
C GLY A 176 10.10 1.07 -13.60
N THR A 177 9.36 1.08 -14.71
CA THR A 177 8.23 1.99 -14.90
C THR A 177 7.08 1.59 -13.97
N LEU A 178 6.56 2.52 -13.18
CA LEU A 178 5.39 2.29 -12.33
C LEU A 178 4.12 2.61 -13.10
N PHE A 179 3.25 1.62 -13.27
CA PHE A 179 1.90 1.78 -13.79
C PHE A 179 0.93 2.04 -12.64
N VAL A 180 -0.02 2.94 -12.89
CA VAL A 180 -0.96 3.48 -11.91
C VAL A 180 -2.35 3.41 -12.51
N HIS A 181 -3.26 2.73 -11.83
CA HIS A 181 -4.67 2.84 -12.15
C HIS A 181 -5.23 4.10 -11.50
N ASP A 182 -5.53 5.12 -12.31
CA ASP A 182 -6.18 6.35 -11.90
C ASP A 182 -7.68 6.26 -12.19
N ALA A 183 -8.51 6.51 -11.17
CA ALA A 183 -9.96 6.38 -11.24
C ALA A 183 -10.65 7.34 -12.23
N ASN A 184 -9.91 8.23 -12.90
CA ASN A 184 -10.38 8.98 -14.06
C ASN A 184 -10.45 8.12 -15.35
N HIS A 185 -10.51 6.80 -15.24
CA HIS A 185 -10.43 5.86 -16.37
C HIS A 185 -9.12 5.97 -17.14
N LEU A 186 -7.99 6.07 -16.41
CA LEU A 186 -6.68 6.17 -17.02
C LEU A 186 -5.73 5.14 -16.41
N ILE A 187 -4.91 4.54 -17.26
CA ILE A 187 -3.66 3.92 -16.82
C ILE A 187 -2.56 4.94 -17.05
N ARG A 188 -1.91 5.35 -15.96
CA ARG A 188 -0.79 6.30 -15.99
C ARG A 188 0.51 5.52 -15.83
N LYS A 189 1.58 5.97 -16.46
CA LYS A 189 2.93 5.44 -16.22
C LYS A 189 3.81 6.52 -15.60
N VAL A 190 4.62 6.14 -14.62
CA VAL A 190 5.66 6.95 -13.99
C VAL A 190 7.00 6.30 -14.30
N THR A 191 7.78 6.94 -15.16
CA THR A 191 9.09 6.43 -15.56
C THR A 191 10.14 6.60 -14.45
N PRO A 192 11.24 5.83 -14.45
CA PRO A 192 12.36 6.05 -13.51
C PRO A 192 12.97 7.45 -13.58
N ALA A 193 12.86 8.12 -14.73
CA ALA A 193 13.29 9.52 -14.91
C ALA A 193 12.33 10.54 -14.26
N GLY A 194 11.23 10.09 -13.65
CA GLY A 194 10.28 10.94 -12.96
C GLY A 194 9.32 11.67 -13.89
N GLN A 195 8.99 11.10 -15.05
CA GLN A 195 7.95 11.62 -15.95
C GLN A 195 6.67 10.81 -15.82
N VAL A 196 5.53 11.48 -15.66
CA VAL A 196 4.18 10.91 -15.69
C VAL A 196 3.53 11.17 -17.03
N THR A 197 2.96 10.13 -17.64
CA THR A 197 2.15 10.21 -18.86
C THR A 197 0.96 9.28 -18.79
N THR A 198 -0.12 9.62 -19.47
CA THR A 198 -1.24 8.72 -19.75
C THR A 198 -0.79 7.65 -20.73
N TRP A 199 -0.95 6.38 -20.37
CA TRP A 199 -0.56 5.23 -21.17
C TRP A 199 -1.76 4.61 -21.89
N ALA A 200 -2.91 4.52 -21.22
CA ALA A 200 -4.15 4.00 -21.78
C ALA A 200 -5.39 4.65 -21.13
N PHE A 201 -6.54 4.49 -21.78
CA PHE A 201 -7.87 4.98 -21.40
C PHE A 201 -8.84 3.80 -21.24
#